data_AF-A0A6C0AG74-F1
#
_entry.id   AF-A0A6C0AG74-F1
#
_cell.length_a   1.000
_cell.length_b   1.000
_cell.length_c   1.000
_cell.angle_alpha   90.00
_cell.angle_beta   90.00
_cell.angle_gamma   90.00
#
_symmetry.space_group_name_H-M   'P 1'
#
loop_
_entity.id
_entity.type
_entity.pdbx_description
1 polymer ?
#
loop_
_entity_poly.entity_id
_entity_poly.type
_entity_poly.pdbx_seq_one_letter_code
_entity_poly.pdbx_strand_id
1 'polypeptide(L)'
;METLFYDIKKGGKCEKIRQCGDDIFRYNNIKEEWKSICQIKLPKQCFNYVTKNNYCKAHQNFVIKQENNQKTFSIILEGKTEYFLEDKNKRYRKNKNKWKPVCKFIYIDKQYDTSEQCVNYSNVCGFCNRHLGGIDRERKESTKVGYINEKYIETLLLSSNEFSDIINIGRENSELDIIFKVKDELKSGLDQYRGIQIKTLSFSRSQYRITSLNNYHDTTLIVGVSINQNFFAIFYKSDIKEYGDVLTINMNNPSSKLYSYIFHDVEANSLGYTFIDTLIKLSKSSTIYSESYISENNNKERESMNRLKICCNKNNLKFKFMDTSDSSIDCMINSKKIQCKYSSYSNRNNGCGYLFEMLKGKNRRKCSYDNRDEIDYFIFENPLNEFYIIPINVLIYFGFIKTEKNEGKCKILLYSSAYSKNHWSKYFINRFELLKTNNIFDIKLIIDMSHVVNKFNYYCYLKNIKSERNINNLSSNIANIANKIIKCSNSSRKIHNNYYFNICSSEKTAYNIDIDLKIPDFFVFHIEIEPIHFYIFPKDILIEKNIIGSSKHKGIYSFGLPIPNSNKINKNKEWTIKYVDNFELLLN
;
A
#
# COMPACT_ATOMS: atom_id res chain seq x y z
N MET A 1 -63.71 -12.36 -2.40
CA MET A 1 -62.40 -11.97 -1.84
C MET A 1 -62.65 -10.98 -0.74
N GLU A 2 -62.10 -11.24 0.45
CA GLU A 2 -62.25 -10.34 1.60
C GLU A 2 -61.41 -9.07 1.36
N THR A 3 -61.99 -7.90 1.59
CA THR A 3 -61.27 -6.62 1.48
C THR A 3 -60.89 -6.15 2.87
N LEU A 4 -59.59 -5.98 3.11
CA LEU A 4 -59.06 -5.54 4.40
C LEU A 4 -58.69 -4.06 4.34
N PHE A 5 -59.03 -3.33 5.40
CA PHE A 5 -58.65 -1.93 5.59
C PHE A 5 -57.80 -1.79 6.84
N TYR A 6 -56.68 -1.09 6.73
CA TYR A 6 -55.80 -0.83 7.87
C TYR A 6 -55.00 0.46 7.67
N ASP A 7 -54.61 1.07 8.77
CA ASP A 7 -53.82 2.30 8.79
C ASP A 7 -52.34 1.98 9.05
N ILE A 8 -51.44 2.66 8.33
CA ILE A 8 -49.99 2.56 8.56
C ILE A 8 -49.41 3.93 8.90
N LYS A 9 -48.43 3.97 9.82
CA LYS A 9 -47.66 5.19 10.11
C LYS A 9 -46.44 5.25 9.18
N LYS A 10 -46.42 6.23 8.27
CA LYS A 10 -45.26 6.53 7.40
C LYS A 10 -44.84 7.99 7.59
N GLY A 11 -43.60 8.20 8.05
CA GLY A 11 -43.08 9.55 8.31
C GLY A 11 -43.92 10.35 9.32
N GLY A 12 -44.52 9.67 10.31
CA GLY A 12 -45.37 10.30 11.33
C GLY A 12 -46.82 10.56 10.93
N LYS A 13 -47.22 10.31 9.67
CA LYS A 13 -48.61 10.45 9.21
C LYS A 13 -49.28 9.08 9.07
N CYS A 14 -50.55 8.98 9.47
CA CYS A 14 -51.38 7.81 9.20
C CYS A 14 -51.83 7.82 7.74
N GLU A 15 -51.50 6.77 7.00
CA GLU A 15 -51.95 6.53 5.63
C GLU A 15 -52.96 5.38 5.62
N LYS A 16 -54.10 5.56 4.93
CA LYS A 16 -55.13 4.54 4.76
C LYS A 16 -54.73 3.54 3.66
N ILE A 17 -54.75 2.25 3.98
CA ILE A 17 -54.44 1.16 3.05
C ILE A 17 -55.67 0.25 2.88
N ARG A 18 -55.89 -0.20 1.64
CA ARG A 18 -56.92 -1.17 1.26
C ARG A 18 -56.24 -2.32 0.55
N GLN A 19 -56.45 -3.55 1.00
CA GLN A 19 -55.93 -4.75 0.37
C GLN A 19 -57.10 -5.58 -0.21
N CYS A 20 -56.99 -5.96 -1.48
CA CYS A 20 -57.93 -6.83 -2.18
C CYS A 20 -57.14 -7.97 -2.83
N GLY A 21 -57.15 -9.15 -2.21
CA GLY A 21 -56.28 -10.26 -2.61
C GLY A 21 -54.79 -9.89 -2.42
N ASP A 22 -53.99 -10.10 -3.47
CA ASP A 22 -52.57 -9.72 -3.51
C ASP A 22 -52.33 -8.22 -3.81
N ASP A 23 -53.36 -7.49 -4.24
CA ASP A 23 -53.23 -6.09 -4.61
C ASP A 23 -53.42 -5.18 -3.39
N ILE A 24 -52.44 -4.30 -3.18
CA ILE A 24 -52.47 -3.31 -2.12
C ILE A 24 -52.68 -1.92 -2.74
N PHE A 25 -53.58 -1.14 -2.15
CA PHE A 25 -53.92 0.21 -2.56
C PHE A 25 -53.66 1.18 -1.41
N ARG A 26 -53.18 2.37 -1.74
CA ARG A 26 -53.05 3.49 -0.81
C ARG A 26 -53.98 4.62 -1.21
N TYR A 27 -54.67 5.20 -0.23
CA TYR A 27 -55.57 6.32 -0.49
C TYR A 27 -54.77 7.60 -0.76
N ASN A 28 -55.07 8.25 -1.89
CA ASN A 28 -54.45 9.51 -2.27
C ASN A 28 -55.33 10.69 -1.87
N ASN A 29 -55.04 11.30 -0.71
CA ASN A 29 -55.82 12.41 -0.17
C ASN A 29 -55.95 13.61 -1.12
N ILE A 30 -54.99 13.84 -2.03
CA ILE A 30 -55.03 14.99 -2.96
C ILE A 30 -56.06 14.77 -4.08
N LYS A 31 -56.26 13.52 -4.50
CA LYS A 31 -57.15 13.17 -5.62
C LYS A 31 -58.39 12.40 -5.17
N GLU A 32 -58.53 12.18 -3.86
CA GLU A 32 -59.62 11.44 -3.22
C GLU A 32 -59.89 10.07 -3.86
N GLU A 33 -58.82 9.35 -4.24
CA GLU A 33 -58.91 8.07 -4.94
C GLU A 33 -57.96 7.01 -4.36
N TRP A 34 -58.34 5.74 -4.46
CA TRP A 34 -57.46 4.61 -4.13
C TRP A 34 -56.51 4.31 -5.29
N LYS A 35 -55.20 4.26 -5.02
CA LYS A 35 -54.20 3.91 -6.04
C LYS A 35 -53.40 2.69 -5.66
N SER A 36 -53.17 1.81 -6.64
CA SER A 36 -52.28 0.66 -6.47
C SER A 36 -50.89 1.12 -6.03
N ILE A 37 -50.30 0.42 -5.07
CA ILE A 37 -48.92 0.61 -4.67
C ILE A 37 -48.01 -0.36 -5.41
N CYS A 38 -46.73 -0.02 -5.48
CA CYS A 38 -45.69 -0.80 -6.14
C CYS A 38 -45.67 -2.26 -5.64
N GLN A 39 -45.76 -3.24 -6.54
CA GLN A 39 -45.85 -4.68 -6.23
C GLN A 39 -44.51 -5.33 -5.80
N ILE A 40 -43.47 -4.55 -5.48
CA ILE A 40 -42.19 -5.14 -5.07
C ILE A 40 -42.28 -5.66 -3.63
N LYS A 41 -42.07 -6.97 -3.45
CA LYS A 41 -42.08 -7.64 -2.14
C LYS A 41 -40.65 -7.64 -1.56
N LEU A 42 -40.32 -6.60 -0.79
CA LEU A 42 -39.06 -6.49 -0.03
C LEU A 42 -39.35 -6.62 1.48
N PRO A 43 -38.33 -6.82 2.35
CA PRO A 43 -38.52 -6.82 3.81
C PRO A 43 -39.22 -5.56 4.35
N LYS A 44 -39.16 -4.44 3.60
CA LYS A 44 -40.02 -3.27 3.76
C LYS A 44 -40.83 -3.07 2.48
N GLN A 45 -42.15 -3.24 2.55
CA GLN A 45 -43.05 -3.04 1.40
C GLN A 45 -42.91 -1.62 0.84
N CYS A 46 -42.86 -1.49 -0.49
CA CYS A 46 -42.85 -0.18 -1.14
C CYS A 46 -44.26 0.41 -1.19
N PHE A 47 -44.47 1.55 -0.51
CA PHE A 47 -45.76 2.26 -0.50
C PHE A 47 -45.84 3.40 -1.52
N ASN A 48 -45.00 3.40 -2.57
CA ASN A 48 -45.11 4.38 -3.64
C ASN A 48 -46.17 3.94 -4.65
N TYR A 49 -46.87 4.91 -5.26
CA TYR A 49 -47.88 4.63 -6.27
C TYR A 49 -47.27 3.98 -7.52
N VAL A 50 -48.02 3.06 -8.12
CA VAL A 50 -47.71 2.51 -9.44
C VAL A 50 -47.73 3.64 -10.47
N THR A 51 -46.71 3.66 -11.34
CA THR A 51 -46.66 4.59 -12.47
C THR A 51 -46.77 3.85 -13.80
N LYS A 52 -46.17 2.67 -13.94
CA LYS A 52 -46.25 1.79 -15.13
C LYS A 52 -45.85 0.36 -14.78
N ASN A 53 -46.44 -0.63 -15.43
CA ASN A 53 -46.15 -2.07 -15.27
C ASN A 53 -46.19 -2.55 -13.81
N ASN A 54 -47.17 -2.10 -13.02
CA ASN A 54 -47.31 -2.45 -11.59
C ASN A 54 -46.17 -2.01 -10.65
N TYR A 55 -45.23 -1.19 -11.13
CA TYR A 55 -44.11 -0.67 -10.33
C TYR A 55 -44.12 0.87 -10.27
N CYS A 56 -43.55 1.41 -9.19
CA CYS A 56 -43.28 2.84 -9.10
C CYS A 56 -42.02 3.22 -9.89
N LYS A 57 -41.88 4.51 -10.23
CA LYS A 57 -40.75 5.05 -11.00
C LYS A 57 -39.37 4.63 -10.48
N ALA A 58 -39.20 4.52 -9.16
CA ALA A 58 -37.94 4.09 -8.56
C ALA A 58 -37.63 2.60 -8.83
N HIS A 59 -38.65 1.74 -8.80
CA HIS A 59 -38.47 0.29 -8.97
C HIS A 59 -38.56 -0.19 -10.41
N GLN A 60 -39.04 0.64 -11.34
CA GLN A 60 -38.99 0.34 -12.78
C GLN A 60 -37.55 0.04 -13.24
N ASN A 61 -36.57 0.81 -12.80
CA ASN A 61 -35.15 0.59 -13.14
C ASN A 61 -34.57 -0.70 -12.54
N PHE A 62 -35.20 -1.23 -11.49
CA PHE A 62 -34.74 -2.44 -10.80
C PHE A 62 -35.32 -3.71 -11.45
N VAL A 63 -36.60 -3.68 -11.82
CA VAL A 63 -37.28 -4.82 -12.46
C VAL A 63 -36.90 -4.95 -13.94
N ILE A 64 -36.72 -3.83 -14.67
CA ILE A 64 -36.21 -3.83 -16.05
C ILE A 64 -34.80 -4.44 -16.15
N LYS A 65 -34.02 -4.44 -15.05
CA LYS A 65 -32.70 -5.08 -15.00
C LYS A 65 -32.74 -6.59 -14.78
N GLN A 66 -33.85 -7.15 -14.27
CA GLN A 66 -33.92 -8.56 -13.89
C GLN A 66 -34.55 -9.46 -14.95
N GLU A 67 -35.41 -8.94 -15.83
CA GLU A 67 -36.15 -9.76 -16.79
C GLU A 67 -35.78 -9.36 -18.22
N ASN A 68 -34.79 -10.08 -18.79
CA ASN A 68 -34.39 -10.08 -20.19
C ASN A 68 -34.06 -8.72 -20.83
N ASN A 69 -32.81 -8.49 -21.24
CA ASN A 69 -32.55 -7.83 -22.51
C ASN A 69 -31.13 -8.09 -22.97
N GLN A 70 -31.00 -8.98 -23.96
CA GLN A 70 -29.90 -8.88 -24.90
C GLN A 70 -29.93 -7.47 -25.51
N LYS A 71 -28.96 -6.63 -25.16
CA LYS A 71 -28.89 -5.26 -25.66
C LYS A 71 -27.77 -5.16 -26.68
N THR A 72 -28.13 -4.89 -27.94
CA THR A 72 -27.15 -4.55 -28.96
C THR A 72 -26.96 -3.04 -29.07
N PHE A 73 -25.72 -2.59 -29.16
CA PHE A 73 -25.38 -1.18 -29.38
C PHE A 73 -24.07 -1.08 -30.15
N SER A 74 -23.80 0.10 -30.72
CA SER A 74 -22.55 0.36 -31.44
C SER A 74 -21.73 1.44 -30.73
N ILE A 75 -20.41 1.29 -30.74
CA ILE A 75 -19.45 2.31 -30.28
C ILE A 75 -18.43 2.55 -31.41
N ILE A 76 -17.98 3.78 -31.57
CA ILE A 76 -16.87 4.10 -32.48
C ILE A 76 -15.55 3.86 -31.73
N LEU A 77 -14.78 2.87 -32.16
CA LEU A 77 -13.44 2.57 -31.66
C LEU A 77 -12.43 2.79 -32.78
N GLU A 78 -11.45 3.66 -32.55
CA GLU A 78 -10.38 3.94 -33.54
C GLU A 78 -10.92 4.32 -34.94
N GLY A 79 -12.02 5.07 -34.98
CA GLY A 79 -12.68 5.49 -36.21
C GLY A 79 -13.53 4.41 -36.90
N LYS A 80 -13.66 3.21 -36.32
CA LYS A 80 -14.51 2.12 -36.82
C LYS A 80 -15.71 1.89 -35.91
N THR A 81 -16.89 1.73 -36.51
CA THR A 81 -18.11 1.35 -35.78
C THR A 81 -18.04 -0.13 -35.40
N GLU A 82 -17.90 -0.39 -34.11
CA GLU A 82 -17.87 -1.73 -33.51
C GLU A 82 -19.22 -2.00 -32.84
N TYR A 83 -19.73 -3.22 -33.00
CA TYR A 83 -21.02 -3.63 -32.45
C TYR A 83 -20.80 -4.49 -31.19
N PHE A 84 -21.61 -4.22 -30.18
CA PHE A 84 -21.60 -4.89 -28.88
C PHE A 84 -22.95 -5.52 -28.58
N LEU A 85 -22.91 -6.61 -27.81
CA LEU A 85 -24.06 -7.30 -27.25
C LEU A 85 -23.83 -7.43 -25.74
N GLU A 86 -24.77 -6.97 -24.93
CA GLU A 86 -24.82 -7.23 -23.49
C GLU A 86 -25.86 -8.32 -23.21
N ASP A 87 -25.44 -9.42 -22.60
CA ASP A 87 -26.30 -10.54 -22.22
C ASP A 87 -25.87 -11.09 -20.85
N LYS A 88 -26.81 -11.15 -19.89
CA LYS A 88 -26.59 -11.72 -18.54
C LYS A 88 -25.28 -11.26 -17.87
N ASN A 89 -25.06 -9.94 -17.82
CA ASN A 89 -23.85 -9.30 -17.27
C ASN A 89 -22.53 -9.63 -17.99
N LYS A 90 -22.58 -10.18 -19.21
CA LYS A 90 -21.43 -10.36 -20.09
C LYS A 90 -21.56 -9.43 -21.29
N ARG A 91 -20.44 -8.88 -21.72
CA ARG A 91 -20.34 -8.07 -22.92
C ARG A 91 -19.62 -8.86 -24.01
N TYR A 92 -20.17 -8.83 -25.21
CA TYR A 92 -19.64 -9.45 -26.41
C TYR A 92 -19.39 -8.37 -27.46
N ARG A 93 -18.38 -8.56 -28.30
CA ARG A 93 -18.07 -7.70 -29.45
C ARG A 93 -18.16 -8.53 -30.71
N LYS A 94 -18.74 -7.96 -31.77
CA LYS A 94 -18.89 -8.64 -33.05
C LYS A 94 -17.51 -8.86 -33.68
N ASN A 95 -17.22 -10.09 -34.11
CA ASN A 95 -16.02 -10.43 -34.88
C ASN A 95 -16.46 -11.24 -36.10
N LYS A 96 -16.39 -10.64 -37.29
CA LYS A 96 -17.04 -11.18 -38.50
C LYS A 96 -18.54 -11.43 -38.18
N ASN A 97 -19.01 -12.67 -38.33
CA ASN A 97 -20.40 -13.06 -38.08
C ASN A 97 -20.63 -13.73 -36.72
N LYS A 98 -19.68 -13.63 -35.78
CA LYS A 98 -19.79 -14.27 -34.45
C LYS A 98 -19.62 -13.24 -33.33
N TRP A 99 -20.41 -13.36 -32.28
CA TRP A 99 -20.24 -12.60 -31.05
C TRP A 99 -19.13 -13.25 -30.22
N LYS A 100 -18.08 -12.50 -29.88
CA LYS A 100 -16.98 -12.99 -29.04
C LYS A 100 -16.96 -12.28 -27.69
N PRO A 101 -16.73 -13.00 -26.58
CA PRO A 101 -16.72 -12.41 -25.26
C PRO A 101 -15.59 -11.39 -25.12
N VAL A 102 -15.90 -10.29 -24.46
CA VAL A 102 -14.96 -9.19 -24.20
C VAL A 102 -14.36 -9.36 -22.80
N CYS A 103 -13.17 -8.81 -22.59
CA CYS A 103 -12.46 -8.81 -21.32
C CYS A 103 -13.36 -8.39 -20.13
N LYS A 104 -13.31 -9.17 -19.03
CA LYS A 104 -14.05 -8.91 -17.77
C LYS A 104 -13.54 -7.71 -16.96
N PHE A 105 -12.50 -7.04 -17.43
CA PHE A 105 -11.85 -5.95 -16.69
C PHE A 105 -12.68 -4.67 -16.77
N ILE A 106 -12.90 -4.03 -15.63
CA ILE A 106 -13.71 -2.82 -15.47
C ILE A 106 -12.80 -1.69 -14.97
N TYR A 107 -12.71 -0.62 -15.74
CA TYR A 107 -12.16 0.66 -15.35
C TYR A 107 -13.19 1.40 -14.49
N ILE A 108 -12.77 1.85 -13.30
CA ILE A 108 -13.60 2.68 -12.44
C ILE A 108 -13.09 4.10 -12.54
N ASP A 109 -13.83 4.97 -13.22
CA ASP A 109 -13.57 6.40 -13.20
C ASP A 109 -14.19 6.99 -11.93
N LYS A 110 -13.34 7.26 -10.93
CA LYS A 110 -13.78 7.82 -9.64
C LYS A 110 -14.17 9.29 -9.71
N GLN A 111 -13.90 9.99 -10.81
CA GLN A 111 -14.27 11.39 -10.98
C GLN A 111 -15.73 11.53 -11.43
N TYR A 112 -16.24 10.56 -12.21
CA TYR A 112 -17.59 10.60 -12.78
C TYR A 112 -18.52 9.49 -12.25
N ASP A 113 -18.02 8.64 -11.34
CA ASP A 113 -18.72 7.45 -10.83
C ASP A 113 -19.23 6.54 -11.97
N THR A 114 -18.48 6.52 -13.08
CA THR A 114 -18.76 5.68 -14.23
C THR A 114 -17.82 4.49 -14.25
N SER A 115 -18.34 3.35 -14.70
CA SER A 115 -17.53 2.15 -14.95
C SER A 115 -17.48 1.89 -16.44
N GLU A 116 -16.28 1.88 -17.01
CA GLU A 116 -16.04 1.51 -18.39
C GLU A 116 -15.48 0.09 -18.45
N GLN A 117 -15.96 -0.76 -19.34
CA GLN A 117 -15.44 -2.11 -19.50
C GLN A 117 -14.40 -2.14 -20.63
N CYS A 118 -13.29 -2.85 -20.43
CA CYS A 118 -12.34 -3.13 -21.51
C CYS A 118 -13.07 -3.69 -22.73
N VAL A 119 -12.67 -3.27 -23.94
CA VAL A 119 -13.32 -3.62 -25.22
C VAL A 119 -12.56 -4.66 -26.05
N ASN A 120 -11.45 -5.19 -25.52
CA ASN A 120 -10.65 -6.22 -26.16
C ASN A 120 -11.26 -7.61 -25.99
N TYR A 121 -11.08 -8.48 -26.99
CA TYR A 121 -11.53 -9.87 -26.90
C TYR A 121 -10.86 -10.59 -25.71
N SER A 122 -11.66 -11.34 -24.97
CA SER A 122 -11.18 -12.21 -23.91
C SER A 122 -10.61 -13.51 -24.47
N ASN A 123 -9.64 -14.08 -23.76
CA ASN A 123 -9.18 -15.46 -23.92
C ASN A 123 -9.98 -16.41 -22.99
N VAL A 124 -9.55 -17.66 -22.86
CA VAL A 124 -10.27 -18.72 -22.13
C VAL A 124 -10.53 -18.37 -20.66
N CYS A 125 -9.65 -17.60 -20.01
CA CYS A 125 -9.84 -17.20 -18.60
C CYS A 125 -10.72 -15.95 -18.42
N GLY A 126 -11.23 -15.36 -19.50
CA GLY A 126 -12.13 -14.20 -19.46
C GLY A 126 -11.43 -12.83 -19.41
N PHE A 127 -10.11 -12.79 -19.58
CA PHE A 127 -9.32 -11.54 -19.66
C PHE A 127 -8.70 -11.41 -21.05
N CYS A 128 -8.29 -10.22 -21.50
CA CYS A 128 -7.46 -10.11 -22.70
C CYS A 128 -5.97 -10.28 -22.35
N ASN A 129 -5.09 -10.40 -23.34
CA ASN A 129 -3.65 -10.53 -23.11
C ASN A 129 -3.05 -9.39 -22.28
N ARG A 130 -3.62 -8.18 -22.39
CA ARG A 130 -3.24 -7.02 -21.60
C ARG A 130 -3.63 -7.12 -20.11
N HIS A 131 -4.70 -7.85 -19.79
CA HIS A 131 -5.24 -7.97 -18.42
C HIS A 131 -5.04 -9.36 -17.81
N LEU A 132 -4.31 -10.26 -18.47
CA LEU A 132 -3.85 -11.54 -17.91
C LEU A 132 -2.91 -11.27 -16.72
N GLY A 133 -3.42 -11.45 -15.50
CA GLY A 133 -2.69 -11.25 -14.23
C GLY A 133 -3.25 -10.16 -13.29
N GLY A 134 -4.42 -9.58 -13.58
CA GLY A 134 -5.15 -8.72 -12.63
C GLY A 134 -4.56 -7.33 -12.37
N ILE A 135 -3.52 -6.92 -13.10
CA ILE A 135 -2.89 -5.61 -13.00
C ILE A 135 -2.72 -5.05 -14.41
N ASP A 136 -3.09 -3.78 -14.59
CA ASP A 136 -2.86 -2.97 -15.79
C ASP A 136 -1.34 -2.99 -16.13
N ARG A 137 -0.93 -3.87 -17.05
CA ARG A 137 0.48 -4.07 -17.43
C ARG A 137 1.14 -2.81 -17.96
N GLU A 138 0.37 -1.89 -18.55
CA GLU A 138 0.93 -0.70 -19.21
C GLU A 138 1.67 0.26 -18.27
N ARG A 139 1.29 0.33 -16.99
CA ARG A 139 2.01 1.23 -16.05
C ARG A 139 3.30 0.63 -15.49
N LYS A 140 3.38 -0.70 -15.38
CA LYS A 140 4.62 -1.38 -14.95
C LYS A 140 5.63 -1.53 -16.11
N GLU A 141 5.22 -1.34 -17.36
CA GLU A 141 6.09 -1.43 -18.53
C GLU A 141 6.86 -0.13 -18.84
N SER A 142 6.32 1.06 -18.58
CA SER A 142 6.97 2.31 -19.02
C SER A 142 8.37 2.52 -18.43
N THR A 143 8.56 2.23 -17.14
CA THR A 143 9.87 2.37 -16.48
C THR A 143 10.85 1.30 -16.95
N LYS A 144 10.35 0.07 -17.17
CA LYS A 144 11.17 -1.01 -17.74
C LYS A 144 11.59 -0.69 -19.18
N VAL A 145 10.69 -0.15 -19.99
CA VAL A 145 10.98 0.32 -21.36
C VAL A 145 12.00 1.46 -21.33
N GLY A 146 11.85 2.42 -20.41
CA GLY A 146 12.83 3.48 -20.18
C GLY A 146 14.22 2.92 -19.91
N TYR A 147 14.34 2.02 -18.92
CA TYR A 147 15.62 1.37 -18.60
C TYR A 147 16.21 0.59 -19.79
N ILE A 148 15.39 -0.16 -20.54
CA ILE A 148 15.85 -0.88 -21.74
C ILE A 148 16.38 0.10 -22.79
N ASN A 149 15.71 1.23 -22.99
CA ASN A 149 16.16 2.28 -23.90
C ASN A 149 17.48 2.91 -23.44
N GLU A 150 17.65 3.17 -22.14
CA GLU A 150 18.92 3.65 -21.58
C GLU A 150 20.05 2.64 -21.80
N LYS A 151 19.81 1.35 -21.50
CA LYS A 151 20.80 0.28 -21.73
C LYS A 151 21.17 0.13 -23.20
N TYR A 152 20.21 0.30 -24.09
CA TYR A 152 20.46 0.28 -25.52
C TYR A 152 21.41 1.40 -25.93
N ILE A 153 21.14 2.65 -25.53
CA ILE A 153 22.02 3.79 -25.85
C ILE A 153 23.38 3.69 -25.16
N GLU A 154 23.44 3.23 -23.91
CA GLU A 154 24.70 2.94 -23.21
C GLU A 154 25.56 1.95 -24.01
N THR A 155 24.96 0.90 -24.56
CA THR A 155 25.65 -0.10 -25.39
C THR A 155 26.21 0.52 -26.67
N LEU A 156 25.45 1.41 -27.34
CA LEU A 156 25.94 2.12 -28.51
C LEU A 156 27.13 3.03 -28.18
N LEU A 157 27.07 3.76 -27.06
CA LEU A 157 28.18 4.60 -26.61
C LEU A 157 29.42 3.77 -26.24
N LEU A 158 29.23 2.62 -25.57
CA LEU A 158 30.31 1.69 -25.22
C LEU A 158 30.99 1.08 -26.45
N SER A 159 30.24 0.89 -27.54
CA SER A 159 30.79 0.41 -28.81
C SER A 159 31.67 1.45 -29.51
N SER A 160 31.52 2.73 -29.15
CA SER A 160 32.35 3.81 -29.70
C SER A 160 33.72 3.88 -29.02
N ASN A 161 34.75 4.22 -29.77
CA ASN A 161 36.09 4.44 -29.21
C ASN A 161 36.27 5.87 -28.65
N GLU A 162 35.23 6.71 -28.67
CA GLU A 162 35.31 8.14 -28.37
C GLU A 162 35.13 8.47 -26.88
N PHE A 163 34.51 7.57 -26.13
CA PHE A 163 34.13 7.78 -24.73
C PHE A 163 34.82 6.79 -23.79
N SER A 164 34.93 7.18 -22.53
CA SER A 164 35.42 6.36 -21.41
C SER A 164 34.54 6.61 -20.17
N ASP A 165 34.64 5.74 -19.17
CA ASP A 165 33.87 5.86 -17.93
C ASP A 165 32.36 6.08 -18.16
N ILE A 166 31.77 5.32 -19.09
CA ILE A 166 30.33 5.40 -19.37
C ILE A 166 29.56 4.78 -18.20
N ILE A 167 28.65 5.54 -17.59
CA ILE A 167 27.86 5.14 -16.42
C ILE A 167 26.39 5.50 -16.66
N ASN A 168 25.49 4.52 -16.57
CA ASN A 168 24.06 4.76 -16.44
C ASN A 168 23.72 5.22 -15.01
N ILE A 169 23.17 6.44 -14.90
CA ILE A 169 22.75 7.11 -13.68
C ILE A 169 21.23 7.40 -13.63
N GLY A 170 20.42 6.87 -14.56
CA GLY A 170 18.98 7.18 -14.67
C GLY A 170 18.16 6.90 -13.40
N ARG A 171 18.66 6.04 -12.52
CA ARG A 171 18.05 5.78 -11.20
C ARG A 171 18.24 6.91 -10.18
N GLU A 172 19.20 7.81 -10.38
CA GLU A 172 19.62 8.80 -9.38
C GLU A 172 18.70 10.04 -9.39
N ASN A 173 17.64 10.03 -10.21
CA ASN A 173 16.72 11.16 -10.40
C ASN A 173 17.49 12.46 -10.71
N SER A 174 18.59 12.35 -11.45
CA SER A 174 19.30 13.46 -12.08
C SER A 174 18.56 13.94 -13.32
N GLU A 175 18.98 15.09 -13.84
CA GLU A 175 18.58 15.57 -15.16
C GLU A 175 19.13 14.70 -16.31
N LEU A 176 20.11 13.83 -16.04
CA LEU A 176 20.76 13.01 -17.05
C LEU A 176 20.56 11.53 -16.72
N ASP A 177 20.53 10.67 -17.74
CA ASP A 177 20.40 9.22 -17.53
C ASP A 177 21.73 8.49 -17.76
N ILE A 178 22.61 9.03 -18.62
CA ILE A 178 23.92 8.46 -18.91
C ILE A 178 24.97 9.57 -18.85
N ILE A 179 26.06 9.30 -18.14
CA ILE A 179 27.24 10.17 -18.10
C ILE A 179 28.47 9.43 -18.64
N PHE A 180 29.43 10.17 -19.17
CA PHE A 180 30.67 9.65 -19.75
C PHE A 180 31.75 10.73 -19.81
N LYS A 181 33.00 10.30 -19.96
CA LYS A 181 34.14 11.18 -20.27
C LYS A 181 34.48 11.11 -21.74
N VAL A 182 34.73 12.26 -22.36
CA VAL A 182 35.20 12.35 -23.75
C VAL A 182 36.71 12.13 -23.77
N LYS A 183 37.21 11.15 -24.53
CA LYS A 183 38.65 10.81 -24.51
C LYS A 183 39.56 11.95 -24.96
N ASP A 184 39.12 12.74 -25.94
CA ASP A 184 39.90 13.88 -26.44
C ASP A 184 40.03 14.97 -25.36
N GLU A 185 38.97 15.21 -24.58
CA GLU A 185 39.00 16.14 -23.44
C GLU A 185 39.93 15.63 -22.35
N LEU A 186 39.84 14.34 -22.01
CA LEU A 186 40.72 13.71 -21.04
C LEU A 186 42.21 13.81 -21.43
N LYS A 187 42.53 13.60 -22.72
CA LYS A 187 43.89 13.77 -23.26
C LYS A 187 44.38 15.22 -23.17
N SER A 188 43.49 16.19 -23.29
CA SER A 188 43.79 17.61 -23.09
C SER A 188 43.87 18.03 -21.62
N GLY A 189 43.69 17.10 -20.67
CA GLY A 189 43.75 17.35 -19.23
C GLY A 189 42.42 17.79 -18.61
N LEU A 190 41.31 17.76 -19.35
CA LEU A 190 39.97 18.06 -18.83
C LEU A 190 39.31 16.76 -18.33
N ASP A 191 39.46 16.48 -17.04
CA ASP A 191 38.80 15.33 -16.39
C ASP A 191 37.38 15.69 -15.92
N GLN A 192 36.44 15.70 -16.85
CA GLN A 192 35.05 16.06 -16.60
C GLN A 192 34.08 15.03 -17.21
N TYR A 193 32.94 14.85 -16.55
CA TYR A 193 31.84 14.08 -17.09
C TYR A 193 30.92 14.97 -17.91
N ARG A 194 30.46 14.46 -19.04
CA ARG A 194 29.31 14.98 -19.79
C ARG A 194 28.16 13.99 -19.67
N GLY A 195 26.95 14.40 -20.04
CA GLY A 195 25.81 13.50 -19.99
C GLY A 195 24.67 13.84 -20.93
N ILE A 196 23.83 12.83 -21.14
CA ILE A 196 22.68 12.85 -22.02
C ILE A 196 21.43 12.37 -21.29
N GLN A 197 20.26 12.82 -21.76
CA GLN A 197 18.96 12.36 -21.30
C GLN A 197 18.35 11.42 -22.34
N ILE A 198 17.84 10.27 -21.90
CA ILE A 198 17.10 9.32 -22.72
C ILE A 198 15.60 9.51 -22.49
N LYS A 199 14.81 9.52 -23.57
CA LYS A 199 13.36 9.60 -23.50
C LYS A 199 12.73 8.51 -24.34
N THR A 200 11.72 7.85 -23.77
CA THR A 200 10.92 6.89 -24.54
C THR A 200 10.00 7.64 -25.50
N LEU A 201 10.07 7.33 -26.79
CA LEU A 201 9.15 7.85 -27.80
C LEU A 201 7.83 7.09 -27.71
N SER A 202 6.78 7.78 -27.30
CA SER A 202 5.44 7.18 -27.22
C SER A 202 4.74 7.31 -28.56
N PHE A 203 4.41 6.20 -29.23
CA PHE A 203 3.70 6.20 -30.50
C PHE A 203 2.18 6.16 -30.31
N SER A 204 1.46 7.10 -30.91
CA SER A 204 -0.01 7.13 -30.93
C SER A 204 -0.51 7.86 -32.18
N ARG A 205 -1.54 7.32 -32.84
CA ARG A 205 -2.24 7.98 -33.98
C ARG A 205 -1.28 8.54 -35.05
N SER A 206 -0.27 7.76 -35.44
CA SER A 206 0.75 8.13 -36.43
C SER A 206 1.70 9.26 -36.00
N GLN A 207 1.81 9.51 -34.69
CA GLN A 207 2.69 10.52 -34.13
C GLN A 207 3.54 9.91 -33.02
N TYR A 208 4.79 10.36 -32.92
CA TYR A 208 5.64 10.10 -31.76
C TYR A 208 5.58 11.28 -30.81
N ARG A 209 5.59 10.99 -29.50
CA ARG A 209 5.51 12.01 -28.46
C ARG A 209 6.62 11.83 -27.44
N ILE A 210 7.25 12.95 -27.08
CA ILE A 210 8.13 13.09 -25.92
C ILE A 210 7.48 14.08 -24.96
N THR A 211 7.58 13.82 -23.66
CA THR A 211 7.03 14.68 -22.60
C THR A 211 8.08 15.04 -21.56
N SER A 212 7.74 16.01 -20.70
CA SER A 212 8.58 16.43 -19.57
C SER A 212 9.90 17.04 -20.02
N LEU A 213 9.83 17.95 -21.00
CA LEU A 213 10.99 18.58 -21.64
C LEU A 213 11.42 19.89 -20.98
N ASN A 214 10.56 20.54 -20.19
CA ASN A 214 10.81 21.90 -19.72
C ASN A 214 11.95 22.05 -18.70
N ASN A 215 12.35 20.96 -18.02
CA ASN A 215 13.29 21.02 -16.90
C ASN A 215 14.75 20.80 -17.30
N TYR A 216 15.04 20.75 -18.59
CA TYR A 216 16.39 20.49 -19.09
C TYR A 216 17.14 21.79 -19.40
N HIS A 217 18.44 21.81 -19.12
CA HIS A 217 19.36 22.84 -19.60
C HIS A 217 19.43 22.82 -21.13
N ASP A 218 19.71 23.98 -21.71
CA ASP A 218 19.74 24.16 -23.17
C ASP A 218 20.73 23.25 -23.89
N THR A 219 21.85 22.96 -23.23
CA THR A 219 22.93 22.10 -23.73
C THR A 219 22.64 20.61 -23.54
N THR A 220 21.52 20.25 -22.90
CA THR A 220 21.19 18.86 -22.64
C THR A 220 20.78 18.19 -23.94
N LEU A 221 21.58 17.19 -24.33
CA LEU A 221 21.29 16.35 -25.48
C LEU A 221 20.21 15.34 -25.07
N ILE A 222 19.10 15.37 -25.79
CA ILE A 222 17.96 14.48 -25.55
C ILE A 222 17.92 13.45 -26.66
N VAL A 223 17.93 12.18 -26.29
CA VAL A 223 17.86 11.04 -27.19
C VAL A 223 16.49 10.35 -27.02
N GLY A 224 15.60 10.59 -27.96
CA GLY A 224 14.32 9.90 -28.10
C GLY A 224 14.53 8.50 -28.68
N VAL A 225 14.03 7.47 -28.00
CA VAL A 225 14.22 6.08 -28.41
C VAL A 225 12.88 5.33 -28.48
N SER A 226 12.66 4.63 -29.59
CA SER A 226 11.58 3.66 -29.82
C SER A 226 12.15 2.37 -30.40
N ILE A 227 12.81 1.53 -29.58
CA ILE A 227 13.50 0.31 -30.07
C ILE A 227 12.56 -0.58 -30.90
N ASN A 228 11.33 -0.80 -30.43
CA ASN A 228 10.37 -1.69 -31.09
C ASN A 228 9.94 -1.20 -32.48
N GLN A 229 10.06 0.09 -32.76
CA GLN A 229 9.70 0.72 -34.02
C GLN A 229 10.93 1.16 -34.82
N ASN A 230 12.13 0.87 -34.30
CA ASN A 230 13.41 1.30 -34.85
C ASN A 230 13.47 2.81 -35.15
N PHE A 231 12.86 3.62 -34.28
CA PHE A 231 12.71 5.06 -34.51
C PHE A 231 13.44 5.84 -33.43
N PHE A 232 14.25 6.80 -33.85
CA PHE A 232 15.11 7.59 -32.97
C PHE A 232 14.99 9.07 -33.28
N ALA A 233 15.18 9.88 -32.25
CA ALA A 233 15.32 11.32 -32.37
C ALA A 233 16.47 11.81 -31.50
N ILE A 234 17.25 12.78 -31.99
CA ILE A 234 18.36 13.35 -31.22
C ILE A 234 18.47 14.85 -31.48
N PHE A 235 18.42 15.64 -30.41
CA PHE A 235 18.44 17.10 -30.49
C PHE A 235 18.88 17.69 -29.15
N TYR A 236 19.41 18.91 -29.17
CA TYR A 236 19.59 19.67 -27.94
C TYR A 236 18.27 20.26 -27.47
N LYS A 237 18.14 20.47 -26.15
CA LYS A 237 16.98 21.17 -25.60
C LYS A 237 16.81 22.57 -26.19
N SER A 238 17.90 23.25 -26.56
CA SER A 238 17.89 24.54 -27.27
C SER A 238 17.13 24.50 -28.59
N ASP A 239 17.21 23.39 -29.32
CA ASP A 239 16.70 23.28 -30.70
C ASP A 239 15.17 23.16 -30.73
N ILE A 240 14.60 22.72 -29.60
CA ILE A 240 13.18 22.44 -29.42
C ILE A 240 12.53 23.33 -28.35
N LYS A 241 13.14 24.48 -28.02
CA LYS A 241 12.61 25.41 -27.00
C LYS A 241 11.18 25.86 -27.27
N GLU A 242 10.82 26.06 -28.54
CA GLU A 242 9.48 26.52 -28.91
C GLU A 242 8.35 25.51 -28.63
N TYR A 243 8.67 24.22 -28.44
CA TYR A 243 7.65 23.16 -28.26
C TYR A 243 7.21 22.97 -26.79
N GLY A 244 7.81 23.70 -25.84
CA GLY A 244 7.46 23.60 -24.42
C GLY A 244 7.70 22.20 -23.84
N ASP A 245 6.74 21.69 -23.05
CA ASP A 245 6.92 20.44 -22.30
C ASP A 245 6.74 19.18 -23.14
N VAL A 246 6.14 19.31 -24.33
CA VAL A 246 5.70 18.19 -25.15
C VAL A 246 6.13 18.40 -26.60
N LEU A 247 7.01 17.54 -27.09
CA LEU A 247 7.34 17.47 -28.51
C LEU A 247 6.49 16.39 -29.17
N THR A 248 5.77 16.75 -30.24
CA THR A 248 5.01 15.82 -31.06
C THR A 248 5.58 15.80 -32.48
N ILE A 249 6.00 14.61 -32.92
CA ILE A 249 6.58 14.37 -34.23
C ILE A 249 5.51 13.69 -35.09
N ASN A 250 4.96 14.42 -36.04
CA ASN A 250 3.98 13.88 -36.98
C ASN A 250 4.68 13.25 -38.17
N MET A 251 4.49 11.94 -38.36
CA MET A 251 5.15 11.18 -39.43
C MET A 251 4.60 11.54 -40.82
N ASN A 252 3.35 12.02 -40.90
CA ASN A 252 2.70 12.36 -42.16
C ASN A 252 3.05 13.78 -42.63
N ASN A 253 3.52 14.64 -41.71
CA ASN A 253 3.88 16.02 -42.00
C ASN A 253 4.91 16.53 -40.98
N PRO A 254 6.15 16.02 -41.02
CA PRO A 254 7.19 16.48 -40.12
C PRO A 254 7.55 17.92 -40.46
N SER A 255 7.69 18.80 -39.45
CA SER A 255 8.21 20.13 -39.71
C SER A 255 9.64 20.03 -40.27
N SER A 256 9.98 20.86 -41.25
CA SER A 256 11.28 20.81 -41.92
C SER A 256 12.46 20.93 -40.95
N LYS A 257 12.29 21.69 -39.85
CA LYS A 257 13.29 21.87 -38.80
C LYS A 257 13.51 20.60 -37.96
N LEU A 258 12.51 19.75 -37.77
CA LEU A 258 12.64 18.53 -36.95
C LEU A 258 13.20 17.35 -37.74
N TYR A 259 13.08 17.37 -39.07
CA TYR A 259 13.48 16.25 -39.93
C TYR A 259 14.97 15.90 -39.81
N SER A 260 15.84 16.90 -39.60
CA SER A 260 17.29 16.70 -39.42
C SER A 260 17.66 15.96 -38.14
N TYR A 261 16.72 15.80 -37.21
CA TYR A 261 16.94 15.20 -35.89
C TYR A 261 16.32 13.81 -35.76
N ILE A 262 15.75 13.26 -36.84
CA ILE A 262 14.94 12.04 -36.83
C ILE A 262 15.60 10.95 -37.68
N PHE A 263 15.57 9.71 -37.18
CA PHE A 263 16.18 8.54 -37.80
C PHE A 263 15.19 7.36 -37.76
N HIS A 264 14.98 6.72 -38.91
CA HIS A 264 14.09 5.54 -39.05
C HIS A 264 14.81 4.19 -38.90
N ASP A 265 16.11 4.25 -38.63
CA ASP A 265 16.98 3.13 -38.30
C ASP A 265 18.27 3.70 -37.68
N VAL A 266 19.03 2.86 -36.99
CA VAL A 266 20.38 3.15 -36.51
C VAL A 266 21.32 3.46 -37.68
N GLU A 267 21.18 2.72 -38.78
CA GLU A 267 21.99 2.85 -39.99
C GLU A 267 21.39 3.82 -41.02
N ALA A 268 20.17 4.34 -40.76
CA ALA A 268 19.51 5.24 -41.70
C ALA A 268 20.32 6.52 -41.86
N ASN A 269 20.76 6.79 -43.09
CA ASN A 269 21.50 7.99 -43.43
C ASN A 269 20.53 9.16 -43.60
N SER A 270 20.45 10.03 -42.60
CA SER A 270 19.71 11.28 -42.64
C SER A 270 20.70 12.42 -42.84
N LEU A 271 20.60 13.12 -43.97
CA LEU A 271 21.46 14.28 -44.30
C LEU A 271 22.98 14.00 -44.28
N GLY A 272 23.40 12.77 -44.60
CA GLY A 272 24.81 12.38 -44.69
C GLY A 272 25.38 11.72 -43.44
N TYR A 273 24.60 11.61 -42.35
CA TYR A 273 25.02 11.00 -41.09
C TYR A 273 24.05 9.90 -40.64
N THR A 274 24.59 8.85 -40.02
CA THR A 274 23.76 7.85 -39.34
C THR A 274 23.31 8.34 -37.95
N PHE A 275 22.40 7.61 -37.32
CA PHE A 275 22.01 7.90 -35.93
C PHE A 275 23.21 7.82 -34.99
N ILE A 276 24.08 6.81 -35.16
CA ILE A 276 25.28 6.61 -34.32
C ILE A 276 26.25 7.78 -34.50
N ASP A 277 26.53 8.18 -35.75
CA ASP A 277 27.45 9.30 -36.02
C ASP A 277 26.95 10.58 -35.35
N THR A 278 25.65 10.83 -35.46
CA THR A 278 25.00 12.00 -34.84
C THR A 278 25.05 11.92 -33.32
N LEU A 279 24.75 10.74 -32.75
CA LEU A 279 24.84 10.49 -31.31
C LEU A 279 26.23 10.76 -30.78
N ILE A 280 27.27 10.19 -31.39
CA ILE A 280 28.66 10.37 -30.97
C ILE A 280 29.06 11.84 -31.10
N LYS A 281 28.80 12.46 -32.25
CA LYS A 281 29.16 13.85 -32.52
C LYS A 281 28.54 14.82 -31.51
N LEU A 282 27.23 14.73 -31.30
CA LEU A 282 26.52 15.64 -30.40
C LEU A 282 26.78 15.33 -28.92
N SER A 283 27.09 14.09 -28.58
CA SER A 283 27.44 13.70 -27.19
C SER A 283 28.71 14.40 -26.71
N LYS A 284 29.70 14.65 -27.59
CA LYS A 284 30.93 15.38 -27.25
C LYS A 284 30.70 16.81 -26.76
N SER A 285 29.61 17.45 -27.17
CA SER A 285 29.23 18.82 -26.77
C SER A 285 27.99 18.86 -25.86
N SER A 286 27.58 17.73 -25.30
CA SER A 286 26.46 17.64 -24.35
C SER A 286 26.78 18.28 -22.99
N THR A 287 25.74 18.53 -22.18
CA THR A 287 25.83 19.13 -20.84
C THR A 287 26.95 18.51 -20.00
N ILE A 288 27.78 19.35 -19.39
CA ILE A 288 28.76 18.93 -18.38
C ILE A 288 27.99 18.51 -17.14
N TYR A 289 28.19 17.28 -16.68
CA TYR A 289 27.55 16.77 -15.49
C TYR A 289 28.13 17.41 -14.23
N SER A 290 27.26 17.89 -13.36
CA SER A 290 27.60 18.37 -12.03
C SER A 290 26.67 17.74 -11.00
N GLU A 291 27.22 17.31 -9.87
CA GLU A 291 26.43 16.79 -8.75
C GLU A 291 25.50 17.87 -8.17
N SER A 292 25.79 19.16 -8.40
CA SER A 292 24.91 20.26 -8.01
C SER A 292 23.54 20.21 -8.67
N TYR A 293 23.37 19.45 -9.76
CA TYR A 293 22.07 19.25 -10.42
C TYR A 293 21.20 18.19 -9.71
N ILE A 294 21.77 17.41 -8.80
CA ILE A 294 21.02 16.45 -8.00
C ILE A 294 20.38 17.19 -6.83
N SER A 295 19.06 17.03 -6.66
CA SER A 295 18.38 17.62 -5.52
C SER A 295 18.98 17.13 -4.20
N GLU A 296 19.02 17.99 -3.18
CA GLU A 296 19.63 17.66 -1.88
C GLU A 296 19.10 16.34 -1.28
N ASN A 297 17.80 16.07 -1.46
CA ASN A 297 17.18 14.82 -1.00
C ASN A 297 17.68 13.61 -1.78
N ASN A 298 17.75 13.69 -3.12
CA ASN A 298 18.26 12.60 -3.94
C ASN A 298 19.75 12.35 -3.64
N ASN A 299 20.54 13.40 -3.39
CA ASN A 299 21.93 13.23 -3.02
C ASN A 299 22.07 12.50 -1.67
N LYS A 300 21.26 12.88 -0.67
CA LYS A 300 21.23 12.16 0.63
C LYS A 300 20.85 10.68 0.48
N GLU A 301 19.87 10.36 -0.36
CA GLU A 301 19.51 8.98 -0.66
C GLU A 301 20.65 8.23 -1.36
N ARG A 302 21.31 8.85 -2.34
CA ARG A 302 22.47 8.29 -3.05
C ARG A 302 23.62 8.00 -2.10
N GLU A 303 23.98 8.97 -1.26
CA GLU A 303 25.02 8.81 -0.24
C GLU A 303 24.67 7.72 0.77
N SER A 304 23.40 7.66 1.21
CA SER A 304 22.89 6.62 2.09
C SER A 304 23.08 5.22 1.49
N MET A 305 22.72 5.07 0.22
CA MET A 305 22.90 3.82 -0.51
C MET A 305 24.37 3.44 -0.71
N ASN A 306 25.26 4.41 -0.94
CA ASN A 306 26.69 4.17 -1.03
C ASN A 306 27.29 3.73 0.31
N ARG A 307 26.90 4.37 1.42
CA ARG A 307 27.29 3.93 2.78
C ARG A 307 26.77 2.52 3.07
N LEU A 308 25.52 2.23 2.70
CA LEU A 308 24.94 0.89 2.84
C LEU A 308 25.74 -0.16 2.07
N LYS A 309 26.13 0.13 0.82
CA LYS A 309 26.98 -0.75 -0.01
C LYS A 309 28.33 -1.02 0.67
N ILE A 310 28.97 0.01 1.23
CA ILE A 310 30.23 -0.14 1.98
C ILE A 310 30.02 -1.04 3.20
N CYS A 311 28.95 -0.84 3.98
CA CYS A 311 28.62 -1.69 5.12
C CYS A 311 28.33 -3.13 4.71
N CYS A 312 27.66 -3.36 3.58
CA CYS A 312 27.43 -4.70 3.03
C CYS A 312 28.75 -5.40 2.68
N ASN A 313 29.65 -4.70 1.99
CA ASN A 313 30.97 -5.23 1.64
C ASN A 313 31.77 -5.61 2.90
N LYS A 314 31.80 -4.74 3.91
CA LYS A 314 32.44 -5.01 5.21
C LYS A 314 31.87 -6.24 5.92
N ASN A 315 30.60 -6.56 5.68
CA ASN A 315 29.90 -7.69 6.29
C ASN A 315 29.85 -8.95 5.41
N ASN A 316 30.55 -8.96 4.27
CA ASN A 316 30.53 -10.03 3.27
C ASN A 316 29.10 -10.32 2.73
N LEU A 317 28.33 -9.27 2.45
CA LEU A 317 26.98 -9.36 1.89
C LEU A 317 27.00 -9.00 0.40
N LYS A 318 26.31 -9.78 -0.44
CA LYS A 318 26.17 -9.49 -1.88
C LYS A 318 25.15 -8.39 -2.09
N PHE A 319 25.61 -7.19 -2.42
CA PHE A 319 24.76 -6.03 -2.71
C PHE A 319 24.56 -5.85 -4.22
N LYS A 320 23.31 -5.68 -4.67
CA LYS A 320 22.96 -5.33 -6.03
C LYS A 320 21.88 -4.24 -6.02
N PHE A 321 22.03 -3.17 -6.80
CA PHE A 321 20.93 -2.23 -7.01
C PHE A 321 19.81 -2.85 -7.85
N MET A 322 18.58 -2.41 -7.65
CA MET A 322 17.50 -2.75 -8.58
C MET A 322 17.69 -1.99 -9.89
N ASP A 323 17.38 -2.67 -10.99
CA ASP A 323 17.57 -2.14 -12.34
C ASP A 323 16.51 -1.07 -12.69
N THR A 324 15.38 -1.01 -11.99
CA THR A 324 14.27 -0.08 -12.27
C THR A 324 13.89 0.77 -11.05
N SER A 325 13.68 2.07 -11.25
CA SER A 325 13.31 3.05 -10.20
C SER A 325 11.86 2.99 -9.71
N ASP A 326 10.95 2.36 -10.46
CA ASP A 326 9.52 2.24 -10.12
C ASP A 326 9.18 0.97 -9.31
N SER A 327 10.21 0.44 -8.66
CA SER A 327 10.13 -0.75 -7.82
C SER A 327 9.86 -0.32 -6.38
N SER A 328 9.05 -1.09 -5.64
CA SER A 328 8.96 -0.96 -4.17
C SER A 328 10.19 -1.54 -3.46
N ILE A 329 11.28 -1.72 -4.20
CA ILE A 329 12.51 -2.39 -3.82
C ILE A 329 13.62 -1.55 -4.44
N ASP A 330 14.53 -1.03 -3.62
CA ASP A 330 15.62 -0.18 -4.07
C ASP A 330 16.89 -1.01 -4.37
N CYS A 331 17.09 -2.09 -3.61
CA CYS A 331 18.22 -2.99 -3.80
C CYS A 331 17.92 -4.43 -3.39
N MET A 332 18.84 -5.33 -3.76
CA MET A 332 18.90 -6.70 -3.30
C MET A 332 20.16 -6.94 -2.48
N ILE A 333 20.02 -7.56 -1.32
CA ILE A 333 21.15 -7.96 -0.46
C ILE A 333 21.02 -9.46 -0.17
N ASN A 334 21.99 -10.29 -0.59
CA ASN A 334 21.93 -11.76 -0.47
C ASN A 334 20.59 -12.34 -0.98
N SER A 335 20.15 -11.88 -2.15
CA SER A 335 18.86 -12.27 -2.75
C SER A 335 17.61 -11.82 -1.99
N LYS A 336 17.73 -11.03 -0.92
CA LYS A 336 16.61 -10.39 -0.22
C LYS A 336 16.25 -9.07 -0.89
N LYS A 337 14.96 -8.81 -1.07
CA LYS A 337 14.40 -7.57 -1.62
C LYS A 337 14.31 -6.52 -0.52
N ILE A 338 15.01 -5.41 -0.70
CA ILE A 338 15.17 -4.36 0.31
C ILE A 338 14.52 -3.05 -0.17
N GLN A 339 13.73 -2.41 0.70
CA GLN A 339 13.36 -1.01 0.56
C GLN A 339 14.21 -0.17 1.52
N CYS A 340 14.90 0.82 0.99
CA CYS A 340 15.71 1.76 1.74
C CYS A 340 14.95 3.05 1.99
N LYS A 341 15.22 3.69 3.13
CA LYS A 341 14.69 5.01 3.48
C LYS A 341 15.73 5.80 4.27
N TYR A 342 15.88 7.07 3.93
CA TYR A 342 16.73 8.01 4.66
C TYR A 342 15.86 9.05 5.37
N SER A 343 16.26 9.48 6.57
CA SER A 343 15.61 10.60 7.27
C SER A 343 16.65 11.67 7.58
N SER A 344 16.40 12.90 7.14
CA SER A 344 17.14 14.09 7.56
C SER A 344 16.54 14.76 8.81
N TYR A 345 15.34 14.34 9.24
CA TYR A 345 14.57 15.03 10.27
C TYR A 345 14.68 14.35 11.64
N SER A 346 15.31 15.02 12.60
CA SER A 346 15.18 14.67 14.02
C SER A 346 13.89 15.28 14.59
N ASN A 347 13.07 14.47 15.25
CA ASN A 347 11.90 14.94 15.97
C ASN A 347 12.32 15.84 17.14
N ARG A 348 12.14 17.17 16.97
CA ARG A 348 12.59 18.21 17.91
C ARG A 348 12.10 18.00 19.33
N ASN A 349 10.95 17.36 19.53
CA ASN A 349 10.36 17.17 20.85
C ASN A 349 11.01 16.05 21.66
N ASN A 350 11.78 15.14 21.03
CA ASN A 350 12.37 13.98 21.70
C ASN A 350 13.88 13.82 21.49
N GLY A 351 14.53 14.70 20.72
CA GLY A 351 15.99 14.79 20.50
C GLY A 351 16.66 13.60 19.80
N CYS A 352 16.11 12.39 19.91
CA CYS A 352 16.73 11.13 19.46
C CYS A 352 15.82 10.28 18.57
N GLY A 353 14.60 10.76 18.24
CA GLY A 353 13.68 10.08 17.34
C GLY A 353 13.78 10.63 15.91
N TYR A 354 13.80 9.77 14.91
CA TYR A 354 13.86 10.09 13.49
C TYR A 354 12.60 9.61 12.78
N LEU A 355 11.96 10.50 12.02
CA LEU A 355 10.70 10.22 11.36
C LEU A 355 10.95 9.84 9.90
N PHE A 356 10.63 8.60 9.55
CA PHE A 356 10.76 8.10 8.20
C PHE A 356 9.39 8.03 7.51
N GLU A 357 9.35 8.42 6.24
CA GLU A 357 8.17 8.22 5.42
C GLU A 357 8.10 6.76 4.91
N MET A 358 6.96 6.12 5.16
CA MET A 358 6.63 4.73 4.79
C MET A 358 5.54 4.71 3.74
N LEU A 359 5.72 5.48 2.67
CA LEU A 359 4.72 5.65 1.63
C LEU A 359 5.27 5.31 0.25
N LYS A 360 4.37 4.79 -0.60
CA LYS A 360 4.57 4.65 -2.04
C LYS A 360 3.75 5.69 -2.79
N GLY A 361 4.34 6.24 -3.84
CA GLY A 361 3.65 7.13 -4.77
C GLY A 361 2.83 6.31 -5.76
N LYS A 362 1.51 6.26 -5.62
CA LYS A 362 0.63 5.63 -6.63
C LYS A 362 -0.40 6.63 -7.11
N ASN A 363 -0.37 6.98 -8.39
CA ASN A 363 -1.34 7.89 -9.03
C ASN A 363 -1.53 9.22 -8.28
N ARG A 364 -0.43 9.84 -7.85
CA ARG A 364 -0.41 11.08 -7.03
C ARG A 364 -1.06 10.96 -5.64
N ARG A 365 -1.39 9.74 -5.17
CA ARG A 365 -1.85 9.48 -3.81
C ARG A 365 -0.75 8.80 -2.99
N LYS A 366 -0.50 9.31 -1.79
CA LYS A 366 0.37 8.70 -0.78
C LYS A 366 -0.37 7.52 -0.16
N CYS A 367 0.18 6.31 -0.24
CA CYS A 367 -0.39 5.12 0.42
C CYS A 367 0.71 4.31 1.12
N SER A 368 0.32 3.55 2.14
CA SER A 368 1.21 2.65 2.87
C SER A 368 1.74 1.53 1.96
N TYR A 369 2.91 1.01 2.32
CA TYR A 369 3.40 -0.25 1.77
C TYR A 369 2.47 -1.40 2.15
N ASP A 370 2.39 -2.41 1.30
CA ASP A 370 1.48 -3.55 1.39
C ASP A 370 2.30 -4.85 1.46
N ASN A 371 1.81 -5.87 2.18
CA ASN A 371 2.50 -7.15 2.28
C ASN A 371 2.67 -7.88 0.93
N ARG A 372 1.96 -7.44 -0.11
CA ARG A 372 2.09 -7.91 -1.50
C ARG A 372 3.18 -7.18 -2.30
N ASP A 373 3.85 -6.17 -1.74
CA ASP A 373 4.93 -5.46 -2.42
C ASP A 373 6.25 -6.29 -2.47
N GLU A 374 6.25 -7.52 -1.94
CA GLU A 374 7.34 -8.50 -1.98
C GLU A 374 8.66 -8.01 -1.34
N ILE A 375 8.59 -7.05 -0.42
CA ILE A 375 9.75 -6.55 0.32
C ILE A 375 10.07 -7.52 1.46
N ASP A 376 11.33 -7.93 1.59
CA ASP A 376 11.79 -8.78 2.69
C ASP A 376 12.19 -7.94 3.92
N TYR A 377 12.90 -6.83 3.69
CA TYR A 377 13.40 -5.94 4.74
C TYR A 377 13.23 -4.47 4.34
N PHE A 378 13.01 -3.64 5.35
CA PHE A 378 13.25 -2.21 5.26
C PHE A 378 14.58 -1.88 5.93
N ILE A 379 15.40 -1.07 5.25
CA ILE A 379 16.62 -0.50 5.82
C ILE A 379 16.45 1.01 5.93
N PHE A 380 16.47 1.51 7.16
CA PHE A 380 16.38 2.94 7.44
C PHE A 380 17.76 3.47 7.82
N GLU A 381 18.16 4.64 7.35
CA GLU A 381 19.38 5.31 7.82
C GLU A 381 19.06 6.69 8.41
N ASN A 382 19.59 6.97 9.61
CA ASN A 382 19.50 8.28 10.23
C ASN A 382 20.78 9.13 9.97
N PRO A 383 20.78 10.43 10.33
CA PRO A 383 21.95 11.30 10.15
C PRO A 383 23.18 10.93 10.99
N LEU A 384 23.05 9.98 11.93
CA LEU A 384 24.17 9.42 12.69
C LEU A 384 24.79 8.20 11.97
N ASN A 385 24.37 7.92 10.73
CA ASN A 385 24.78 6.77 9.93
C ASN A 385 24.46 5.42 10.61
N GLU A 386 23.39 5.37 11.40
CA GLU A 386 22.88 4.12 11.97
C GLU A 386 21.86 3.50 11.01
N PHE A 387 22.09 2.23 10.64
CA PHE A 387 21.19 1.46 9.77
C PHE A 387 20.23 0.59 10.59
N TYR A 388 18.93 0.84 10.51
CA TYR A 388 17.91 -0.02 11.12
C TYR A 388 17.52 -1.09 10.10
N ILE A 389 17.88 -2.34 10.36
CA ILE A 389 17.64 -3.46 9.45
C ILE A 389 16.42 -4.24 9.95
N ILE A 390 15.23 -3.86 9.48
CA ILE A 390 13.96 -4.32 10.04
C ILE A 390 13.27 -5.28 9.05
N PRO A 391 13.07 -6.56 9.41
CA PRO A 391 12.31 -7.49 8.58
C PRO A 391 10.84 -7.05 8.39
N ILE A 392 10.24 -7.36 7.25
CA ILE A 392 8.86 -6.96 6.94
C ILE A 392 7.85 -7.53 7.95
N ASN A 393 8.04 -8.74 8.46
CA ASN A 393 7.12 -9.38 9.42
C ASN A 393 7.03 -8.60 10.75
N VAL A 394 8.12 -7.97 11.18
CA VAL A 394 8.16 -7.08 12.34
C VAL A 394 7.32 -5.84 12.08
N LEU A 395 7.46 -5.23 10.90
CA LEU A 395 6.68 -4.06 10.51
C LEU A 395 5.20 -4.38 10.31
N ILE A 396 4.85 -5.59 9.84
CA ILE A 396 3.47 -6.09 9.79
C ILE A 396 2.90 -6.21 11.21
N TYR A 397 3.65 -6.82 12.14
CA TYR A 397 3.21 -6.98 13.53
C TYR A 397 2.93 -5.64 14.22
N PHE A 398 3.81 -4.65 14.05
CA PHE A 398 3.58 -3.30 14.58
C PHE A 398 2.58 -2.46 13.76
N GLY A 399 2.04 -3.03 12.69
CA GLY A 399 0.99 -2.45 11.89
C GLY A 399 1.41 -1.29 11.00
N PHE A 400 2.66 -1.24 10.58
CA PHE A 400 3.17 -0.27 9.61
C PHE A 400 2.88 -0.70 8.17
N ILE A 401 2.86 -2.00 7.89
CA ILE A 401 2.57 -2.56 6.57
C ILE A 401 1.09 -2.90 6.45
N LYS A 402 0.48 -2.53 5.32
CA LYS A 402 -0.89 -2.86 4.98
C LYS A 402 -1.04 -4.37 4.74
N THR A 403 -2.12 -4.92 5.28
CA THR A 403 -2.56 -6.31 5.11
C THR A 403 -4.07 -6.32 4.91
N GLU A 404 -4.68 -7.49 4.73
CA GLU A 404 -6.15 -7.62 4.73
C GLU A 404 -6.81 -7.15 6.03
N LYS A 405 -6.06 -7.17 7.15
CA LYS A 405 -6.56 -6.85 8.50
C LYS A 405 -6.18 -5.45 8.99
N ASN A 406 -5.29 -4.75 8.29
CA ASN A 406 -4.74 -3.47 8.74
C ASN A 406 -4.40 -2.58 7.53
N GLU A 407 -4.80 -1.31 7.56
CA GLU A 407 -4.49 -0.31 6.52
C GLU A 407 -3.01 0.12 6.47
N GLY A 408 -2.21 -0.22 7.49
CA GLY A 408 -0.81 0.17 7.59
C GLY A 408 -0.64 1.65 7.97
N LYS A 409 0.60 2.12 8.02
CA LYS A 409 0.96 3.50 8.38
C LYS A 409 1.96 4.07 7.39
N CYS A 410 1.79 5.35 7.05
CA CYS A 410 2.66 6.05 6.10
C CYS A 410 3.89 6.69 6.75
N LYS A 411 4.08 6.55 8.06
CA LYS A 411 5.21 7.11 8.80
C LYS A 411 5.62 6.19 9.94
N ILE A 412 6.90 6.17 10.23
CA ILE A 412 7.48 5.42 11.35
C ILE A 412 8.50 6.29 12.09
N LEU A 413 8.45 6.26 13.43
CA LEU A 413 9.41 6.93 14.30
C LEU A 413 10.38 5.88 14.84
N LEU A 414 11.68 6.04 14.54
CA LEU A 414 12.75 5.16 15.03
C LEU A 414 13.68 5.96 15.91
N TYR A 415 14.16 5.35 17.00
CA TYR A 415 15.02 6.02 17.98
C TYR A 415 16.48 5.56 17.87
N SER A 416 17.43 6.50 17.94
CA SER A 416 18.87 6.20 17.91
C SER A 416 19.33 5.37 19.10
N SER A 417 20.53 4.80 18.97
CA SER A 417 21.21 4.10 20.06
C SER A 417 21.31 4.95 21.33
N ALA A 418 21.53 6.28 21.16
CA ALA A 418 21.65 7.26 22.23
C ALA A 418 20.34 7.53 23.00
N TYR A 419 19.19 7.10 22.50
CA TYR A 419 17.94 7.28 23.22
C TYR A 419 17.92 6.44 24.50
N SER A 420 17.73 7.09 25.65
CA SER A 420 17.86 6.44 26.97
C SER A 420 16.78 5.41 27.29
N LYS A 421 15.57 5.56 26.73
CA LYS A 421 14.47 4.61 26.97
C LYS A 421 14.61 3.39 26.07
N ASN A 422 14.14 2.24 26.57
CA ASN A 422 14.03 1.04 25.74
C ASN A 422 12.95 1.24 24.67
N HIS A 423 13.32 1.03 23.40
CA HIS A 423 12.43 1.11 22.25
C HIS A 423 12.76 -0.04 21.29
N TRP A 424 11.73 -0.69 20.74
CA TRP A 424 11.87 -1.90 19.93
C TRP A 424 12.77 -1.71 18.69
N SER A 425 12.83 -0.49 18.12
CA SER A 425 13.67 -0.21 16.95
C SER A 425 15.16 -0.38 17.22
N LYS A 426 15.59 -0.19 18.49
CA LYS A 426 17.01 -0.24 18.86
C LYS A 426 17.61 -1.63 18.66
N TYR A 427 16.80 -2.69 18.71
CA TYR A 427 17.22 -4.07 18.47
C TYR A 427 17.72 -4.33 17.04
N PHE A 428 17.41 -3.43 16.10
CA PHE A 428 17.72 -3.57 14.67
C PHE A 428 18.84 -2.66 14.18
N ILE A 429 19.43 -1.84 15.07
CA ILE A 429 20.52 -0.93 14.70
C ILE A 429 21.76 -1.73 14.33
N ASN A 430 22.24 -1.53 13.11
CA ASN A 430 23.43 -2.12 12.50
C ASN A 430 23.48 -3.66 12.52
N ARG A 431 22.31 -4.32 12.55
CA ARG A 431 22.18 -5.79 12.60
C ARG A 431 22.30 -6.46 11.23
N PHE A 432 23.43 -6.26 10.55
CA PHE A 432 23.67 -6.77 9.20
C PHE A 432 23.68 -8.29 9.09
N GLU A 433 23.89 -9.00 10.20
CA GLU A 433 23.79 -10.45 10.25
C GLU A 433 22.37 -10.97 9.98
N LEU A 434 21.33 -10.15 10.17
CA LEU A 434 19.95 -10.52 9.83
C LEU A 434 19.77 -10.75 8.33
N LEU A 435 20.64 -10.18 7.49
CA LEU A 435 20.63 -10.33 6.03
C LEU A 435 21.44 -11.56 5.56
N LYS A 436 22.05 -12.33 6.48
CA LYS A 436 22.84 -13.53 6.15
C LYS A 436 22.00 -14.81 6.13
N THR A 437 20.90 -14.84 6.87
CA THR A 437 20.10 -16.06 7.05
C THR A 437 18.78 -15.97 6.31
N ASN A 438 18.25 -17.13 5.91
CA ASN A 438 16.90 -17.23 5.36
C ASN A 438 15.83 -17.39 6.47
N ASN A 439 16.25 -17.41 7.72
CA ASN A 439 15.33 -17.63 8.83
C ASN A 439 14.40 -16.43 8.96
N ILE A 440 13.10 -16.72 9.00
CA ILE A 440 12.09 -15.74 9.36
C ILE A 440 12.43 -15.27 10.76
N PHE A 441 12.71 -13.98 10.91
CA PHE A 441 13.05 -13.40 12.19
C PHE A 441 11.92 -13.72 13.19
N ASP A 442 12.23 -14.45 14.27
CA ASP A 442 11.24 -14.78 15.30
C ASP A 442 10.96 -13.53 16.13
N ILE A 443 9.73 -13.04 16.06
CA ILE A 443 9.33 -11.82 16.75
C ILE A 443 9.47 -11.93 18.27
N LYS A 444 9.48 -13.16 18.80
CA LYS A 444 9.75 -13.47 20.21
C LYS A 444 11.14 -13.01 20.66
N LEU A 445 12.07 -12.77 19.75
CA LEU A 445 13.43 -12.27 20.04
C LEU A 445 13.51 -10.75 20.20
N ILE A 446 12.54 -9.97 19.67
CA ILE A 446 12.49 -8.49 19.80
C ILE A 446 11.60 -8.07 20.95
N ILE A 447 10.48 -8.76 21.07
CA ILE A 447 9.53 -8.52 22.11
C ILE A 447 10.18 -9.10 23.36
N ASP A 448 10.46 -8.25 24.36
CA ASP A 448 10.80 -8.75 25.69
C ASP A 448 9.61 -9.59 26.20
N MET A 449 9.66 -10.89 25.90
CA MET A 449 8.66 -11.85 26.31
C MET A 449 8.72 -12.06 27.81
N SER A 450 9.71 -11.53 28.56
CA SER A 450 9.62 -11.50 30.02
C SER A 450 8.47 -10.60 30.49
N HIS A 451 8.08 -9.62 29.67
CA HIS A 451 6.97 -8.72 29.96
C HIS A 451 5.61 -9.38 29.66
N VAL A 452 4.73 -9.40 30.64
CA VAL A 452 3.46 -10.15 30.57
C VAL A 452 2.52 -9.69 29.45
N VAL A 453 2.45 -8.38 29.18
CA VAL A 453 1.58 -7.81 28.14
C VAL A 453 1.97 -8.31 26.77
N ASN A 454 3.28 -8.51 26.57
CA ASN A 454 3.82 -9.00 25.32
C ASN A 454 3.43 -10.45 25.06
N LYS A 455 3.57 -11.30 26.09
CA LYS A 455 3.07 -12.68 26.04
C LYS A 455 1.57 -12.68 25.71
N PHE A 456 0.78 -11.87 26.42
CA PHE A 456 -0.66 -11.78 26.20
C PHE A 456 -1.03 -11.34 24.77
N ASN A 457 -0.45 -10.25 24.26
CA ASN A 457 -0.73 -9.74 22.90
C ASN A 457 -0.37 -10.77 21.81
N TYR A 458 0.71 -11.53 21.99
CA TYR A 458 1.05 -12.61 21.07
C TYR A 458 -0.02 -13.71 21.05
N TYR A 459 -0.55 -14.11 22.21
CA TYR A 459 -1.65 -15.07 22.28
C TYR A 459 -2.95 -14.51 21.69
N CYS A 460 -3.26 -13.22 21.90
CA CYS A 460 -4.35 -12.53 21.22
C CYS A 460 -4.20 -12.62 19.69
N TYR A 461 -2.99 -12.36 19.17
CA TYR A 461 -2.70 -12.50 17.74
C TYR A 461 -2.96 -13.92 17.22
N LEU A 462 -2.49 -14.96 17.94
CA LEU A 462 -2.75 -16.37 17.59
C LEU A 462 -4.25 -16.71 17.58
N LYS A 463 -5.05 -16.02 18.38
CA LYS A 463 -6.51 -16.18 18.48
C LYS A 463 -7.31 -15.21 17.60
N ASN A 464 -6.66 -14.46 16.70
CA ASN A 464 -7.29 -13.45 15.85
C ASN A 464 -7.96 -12.29 16.61
N ILE A 465 -7.50 -11.97 17.82
CA ILE A 465 -7.98 -10.84 18.59
C ILE A 465 -7.03 -9.65 18.39
N LYS A 466 -7.57 -8.52 17.94
CA LYS A 466 -6.79 -7.29 17.73
C LYS A 466 -6.55 -6.59 19.08
N SER A 467 -5.32 -6.67 19.57
CA SER A 467 -4.85 -5.96 20.76
C SER A 467 -3.90 -4.81 20.40
N GLU A 468 -4.08 -3.66 21.02
CA GLU A 468 -3.23 -2.49 20.86
C GLU A 468 -2.46 -2.22 22.14
N ARG A 469 -1.12 -2.17 22.06
CA ARG A 469 -0.25 -1.78 23.17
C ARG A 469 0.06 -0.28 23.07
N ASN A 470 0.19 0.39 24.21
CA ASN A 470 0.81 1.70 24.23
C ASN A 470 2.32 1.56 23.96
N ILE A 471 2.71 1.77 22.69
CA ILE A 471 4.10 1.62 22.21
C ILE A 471 5.04 2.64 22.88
N ASN A 472 4.52 3.78 23.34
CA ASN A 472 5.32 4.81 24.00
C ASN A 472 5.74 4.42 25.43
N ASN A 473 5.19 3.33 25.98
CA ASN A 473 5.53 2.84 27.30
C ASN A 473 5.62 1.30 27.30
N LEU A 474 6.75 0.74 26.88
CA LEU A 474 6.99 -0.70 26.88
C LEU A 474 7.13 -1.32 28.28
N SER A 475 7.12 -0.53 29.37
CA SER A 475 6.99 -1.07 30.73
C SER A 475 5.54 -1.12 31.21
N SER A 476 4.60 -0.51 30.46
CA SER A 476 3.18 -0.56 30.81
C SER A 476 2.65 -1.99 30.75
N ASN A 477 1.95 -2.33 31.82
CA ASN A 477 1.16 -3.54 32.00
C ASN A 477 -0.25 -3.43 31.37
N ILE A 478 -0.47 -2.48 30.46
CA ILE A 478 -1.77 -2.18 29.88
C ILE A 478 -1.79 -2.45 28.36
N ALA A 479 -2.88 -3.05 27.90
CA ALA A 479 -3.25 -3.21 26.50
C ALA A 479 -4.71 -2.73 26.28
N ASN A 480 -5.09 -2.47 25.03
CA ASN A 480 -6.46 -2.12 24.65
C ASN A 480 -7.01 -3.14 23.65
N ILE A 481 -8.26 -3.56 23.82
CA ILE A 481 -8.99 -4.40 22.84
C ILE A 481 -10.39 -3.82 22.67
N ALA A 482 -10.78 -3.43 21.46
CA ALA A 482 -12.11 -2.85 21.16
C ALA A 482 -12.55 -1.73 22.14
N ASN A 483 -11.64 -0.79 22.44
CA ASN A 483 -11.80 0.30 23.42
C ASN A 483 -11.86 -0.12 24.90
N LYS A 484 -11.66 -1.40 25.22
CA LYS A 484 -11.59 -1.92 26.60
C LYS A 484 -10.16 -1.90 27.09
N ILE A 485 -9.96 -1.49 28.34
CA ILE A 485 -8.65 -1.41 28.99
C ILE A 485 -8.34 -2.75 29.66
N ILE A 486 -7.19 -3.33 29.31
CA ILE A 486 -6.74 -4.63 29.84
C ILE A 486 -5.49 -4.43 30.67
N LYS A 487 -5.51 -4.87 31.93
CA LYS A 487 -4.35 -4.89 32.81
C LYS A 487 -3.78 -6.30 32.91
N CYS A 488 -2.54 -6.48 32.47
CA CYS A 488 -1.82 -7.75 32.55
C CYS A 488 -0.84 -7.74 33.73
N SER A 489 -0.80 -8.81 34.52
CA SER A 489 0.08 -8.94 35.68
C SER A 489 0.76 -10.32 35.70
N ASN A 490 2.06 -10.33 36.04
CA ASN A 490 2.78 -11.55 36.39
C ASN A 490 2.53 -11.91 37.85
N SER A 491 2.68 -13.20 38.19
CA SER A 491 2.60 -13.65 39.57
C SER A 491 3.75 -13.05 40.39
N SER A 492 3.47 -12.53 41.58
CA SER A 492 4.48 -12.01 42.50
C SER A 492 5.20 -13.12 43.27
N ARG A 493 4.52 -14.24 43.53
CA ARG A 493 5.07 -15.43 44.21
C ARG A 493 4.15 -16.63 44.06
N LYS A 494 4.70 -17.82 44.30
CA LYS A 494 3.94 -19.08 44.45
C LYS A 494 3.95 -19.50 45.92
N ILE A 495 2.77 -19.77 46.50
CA ILE A 495 2.63 -20.34 47.84
C ILE A 495 1.70 -21.54 47.74
N HIS A 496 2.21 -22.72 48.08
CA HIS A 496 1.54 -24.00 47.88
C HIS A 496 1.04 -24.15 46.42
N ASN A 497 -0.24 -24.43 46.21
CA ASN A 497 -0.87 -24.62 44.91
C ASN A 497 -1.46 -23.32 44.31
N ASN A 498 -1.03 -22.15 44.78
CA ASN A 498 -1.55 -20.87 44.28
C ASN A 498 -0.42 -19.93 43.85
N TYR A 499 -0.65 -19.25 42.72
CA TYR A 499 0.11 -18.09 42.26
C TYR A 499 -0.57 -16.82 42.74
N TYR A 500 0.18 -15.94 43.39
CA TYR A 500 -0.35 -14.70 43.94
C TYR A 500 -0.06 -13.54 43.01
N PHE A 501 -1.03 -12.63 42.91
CA PHE A 501 -0.97 -11.44 42.07
C PHE A 501 -1.33 -10.22 42.91
N ASN A 502 -0.73 -9.08 42.58
CA ASN A 502 -1.14 -7.80 43.17
C ASN A 502 -2.23 -7.19 42.28
N ILE A 503 -3.35 -6.81 42.90
CA ILE A 503 -4.50 -6.16 42.26
C ILE A 503 -4.66 -4.81 42.93
N CYS A 504 -3.89 -3.84 42.46
CA CYS A 504 -3.83 -2.52 43.09
C CYS A 504 -3.76 -1.39 42.07
N SER A 505 -4.25 -0.22 42.47
CA SER A 505 -4.16 1.05 41.74
C SER A 505 -2.71 1.51 41.58
N SER A 506 -2.50 2.63 40.88
CA SER A 506 -1.20 3.29 40.79
C SER A 506 -0.66 3.75 42.14
N GLU A 507 -1.54 3.98 43.11
CA GLU A 507 -1.20 4.38 44.48
C GLU A 507 -0.87 3.18 45.39
N LYS A 508 -0.83 1.96 44.82
CA LYS A 508 -0.59 0.71 45.54
C LYS A 508 -1.64 0.41 46.62
N THR A 509 -2.87 0.90 46.44
CA THR A 509 -4.05 0.54 47.24
C THR A 509 -4.88 -0.48 46.48
N ALA A 510 -5.67 -1.31 47.18
CA ALA A 510 -6.61 -2.22 46.51
C ALA A 510 -7.58 -1.39 45.63
N TYR A 511 -7.87 -1.88 44.43
CA TYR A 511 -8.82 -1.19 43.55
C TYR A 511 -10.18 -1.04 44.23
N ASN A 512 -10.85 0.11 44.06
CA ASN A 512 -12.18 0.37 44.58
C ASN A 512 -13.02 1.18 43.57
N ILE A 513 -14.19 0.67 43.20
CA ILE A 513 -15.06 1.28 42.18
C ILE A 513 -15.55 2.68 42.51
N ASP A 514 -15.62 3.02 43.81
CA ASP A 514 -16.12 4.32 44.26
C ASP A 514 -15.00 5.37 44.39
N ILE A 515 -13.73 4.95 44.33
CA ILE A 515 -12.55 5.82 44.52
C ILE A 515 -11.75 5.95 43.23
N ASP A 516 -11.51 4.84 42.52
CA ASP A 516 -10.65 4.81 41.35
C ASP A 516 -11.42 5.23 40.08
N LEU A 517 -11.08 6.40 39.54
CA LEU A 517 -11.69 6.93 38.32
C LEU A 517 -11.50 6.06 37.06
N LYS A 518 -10.48 5.18 37.06
CA LYS A 518 -10.14 4.33 35.91
C LYS A 518 -9.71 2.94 36.35
N ILE A 519 -10.68 2.04 36.43
CA ILE A 519 -10.45 0.61 36.64
C ILE A 519 -10.40 -0.09 35.27
N PRO A 520 -9.40 -0.95 35.01
CA PRO A 520 -9.36 -1.79 33.81
C PRO A 520 -10.66 -2.60 33.63
N ASP A 521 -11.12 -2.74 32.39
CA ASP A 521 -12.28 -3.58 32.05
C ASP A 521 -11.97 -5.06 32.22
N PHE A 522 -10.72 -5.44 31.94
CA PHE A 522 -10.24 -6.81 32.10
C PHE A 522 -8.92 -6.86 32.89
N PHE A 523 -8.80 -7.91 33.70
CA PHE A 523 -7.57 -8.26 34.40
C PHE A 523 -7.07 -9.61 33.90
N VAL A 524 -5.84 -9.62 33.41
CA VAL A 524 -5.17 -10.79 32.86
C VAL A 524 -4.01 -11.18 33.78
N PHE A 525 -4.08 -12.37 34.35
CA PHE A 525 -3.05 -12.90 35.24
C PHE A 525 -2.30 -14.04 34.56
N HIS A 526 -1.01 -13.84 34.33
CA HIS A 526 -0.15 -14.81 33.66
C HIS A 526 0.51 -15.73 34.69
N ILE A 527 0.40 -17.04 34.45
CA ILE A 527 1.07 -18.07 35.23
C ILE A 527 2.17 -18.69 34.38
N GLU A 528 3.40 -18.55 34.87
CA GLU A 528 4.60 -19.09 34.23
C GLU A 528 4.80 -20.57 34.61
N ILE A 529 3.94 -21.42 34.06
CA ILE A 529 4.12 -22.88 34.01
C ILE A 529 4.08 -23.30 32.54
N GLU A 530 4.59 -24.48 32.21
CA GLU A 530 4.44 -25.05 30.87
C GLU A 530 3.30 -26.09 30.86
N PRO A 531 2.29 -25.96 29.96
CA PRO A 531 2.09 -24.85 29.02
C PRO A 531 1.69 -23.54 29.73
N ILE A 532 1.98 -22.40 29.08
CA ILE A 532 1.66 -21.06 29.62
C ILE A 532 0.14 -20.88 29.69
N HIS A 533 -0.34 -20.30 30.79
CA HIS A 533 -1.75 -20.03 31.02
C HIS A 533 -2.02 -18.56 31.40
N PHE A 534 -3.17 -18.06 30.98
CA PHE A 534 -3.71 -16.76 31.35
C PHE A 534 -5.08 -16.92 32.03
N TYR A 535 -5.26 -16.33 33.22
CA TYR A 535 -6.61 -16.09 33.75
C TYR A 535 -7.11 -14.74 33.26
N ILE A 536 -8.26 -14.70 32.60
CA ILE A 536 -8.83 -13.50 31.97
C ILE A 536 -10.16 -13.17 32.65
N PHE A 537 -10.16 -12.19 33.56
CA PHE A 537 -11.36 -11.80 34.32
C PHE A 537 -11.94 -10.48 33.83
N PRO A 538 -13.25 -10.41 33.53
CA PRO A 538 -13.98 -9.15 33.49
C PRO A 538 -13.99 -8.50 34.87
N LYS A 539 -13.91 -7.16 34.94
CA LYS A 539 -13.92 -6.42 36.22
C LYS A 539 -15.13 -6.75 37.10
N ASP A 540 -16.31 -6.95 36.49
CA ASP A 540 -17.56 -7.18 37.22
C ASP A 540 -17.51 -8.47 38.05
N ILE A 541 -16.82 -9.49 37.55
CA ILE A 541 -16.61 -10.76 38.27
C ILE A 541 -15.69 -10.55 39.47
N LEU A 542 -14.66 -9.70 39.34
CA LEU A 542 -13.77 -9.38 40.45
C LEU A 542 -14.47 -8.52 41.51
N ILE A 543 -15.44 -7.68 41.12
CA ILE A 543 -16.30 -6.94 42.05
C ILE A 543 -17.23 -7.91 42.78
N GLU A 544 -17.94 -8.80 42.07
CA GLU A 544 -18.85 -9.79 42.65
C GLU A 544 -18.15 -10.69 43.69
N LYS A 545 -16.88 -11.03 43.45
CA LYS A 545 -16.07 -11.84 44.37
C LYS A 545 -15.36 -11.04 45.45
N ASN A 546 -15.74 -9.77 45.64
CA ASN A 546 -15.19 -8.83 46.61
C ASN A 546 -13.67 -8.60 46.48
N ILE A 547 -13.08 -8.86 45.31
CA ILE A 547 -11.65 -8.67 45.03
C ILE A 547 -11.36 -7.20 44.75
N ILE A 548 -12.16 -6.57 43.88
CA ILE A 548 -12.17 -5.13 43.67
C ILE A 548 -13.20 -4.53 44.63
N GLY A 549 -12.77 -3.58 45.46
CA GLY A 549 -13.57 -2.93 46.50
C GLY A 549 -14.74 -2.11 45.99
N SER A 550 -15.62 -1.78 46.92
CA SER A 550 -16.76 -0.86 46.80
C SER A 550 -17.00 -0.16 48.14
N SER A 551 -18.06 0.63 48.23
CA SER A 551 -18.56 1.26 49.45
C SER A 551 -18.90 0.25 50.54
N LYS A 552 -19.15 -1.02 50.17
CA LYS A 552 -19.47 -2.11 51.10
C LYS A 552 -18.24 -2.88 51.60
N HIS A 553 -17.13 -2.90 50.86
CA HIS A 553 -15.93 -3.65 51.25
C HIS A 553 -14.67 -3.06 50.60
N LYS A 554 -13.53 -3.13 51.31
CA LYS A 554 -12.27 -2.47 50.88
C LYS A 554 -11.57 -3.14 49.68
N GLY A 555 -12.06 -4.28 49.20
CA GLY A 555 -11.34 -5.11 48.22
C GLY A 555 -10.12 -5.81 48.84
N ILE A 556 -9.34 -6.52 48.01
CA ILE A 556 -8.10 -7.19 48.45
C ILE A 556 -6.92 -6.74 47.60
N TYR A 557 -5.78 -6.52 48.24
CA TYR A 557 -4.54 -6.12 47.56
C TYR A 557 -3.88 -7.28 46.80
N SER A 558 -3.98 -8.50 47.35
CA SER A 558 -3.36 -9.69 46.78
C SER A 558 -4.37 -10.80 46.58
N PHE A 559 -4.31 -11.43 45.42
CA PHE A 559 -5.24 -12.47 45.01
C PHE A 559 -4.48 -13.72 44.57
N GLY A 560 -4.73 -14.83 45.25
CA GLY A 560 -4.20 -16.15 44.89
C GLY A 560 -5.09 -16.85 43.87
N LEU A 561 -4.48 -17.36 42.80
CA LEU A 561 -5.10 -18.17 41.75
C LEU A 561 -4.49 -19.58 41.73
N PRO A 562 -5.32 -20.63 41.58
CA PRO A 562 -4.81 -21.98 41.57
C PRO A 562 -4.01 -22.27 40.28
N ILE A 563 -3.11 -23.26 40.36
CA ILE A 563 -2.49 -23.84 39.17
C ILE A 563 -3.61 -24.38 38.25
N PRO A 564 -3.70 -23.93 36.99
CA PRO A 564 -4.65 -24.47 36.02
C PRO A 564 -4.58 -26.00 35.95
N ASN A 565 -5.74 -26.65 35.82
CA ASN A 565 -5.87 -28.11 35.75
C ASN A 565 -5.35 -28.90 36.96
N SER A 566 -5.13 -28.25 38.11
CA SER A 566 -4.79 -28.95 39.35
C SER A 566 -5.99 -29.74 39.89
N ASN A 567 -5.77 -31.00 40.28
CA ASN A 567 -6.77 -31.82 40.98
C ASN A 567 -7.05 -31.34 42.42
N LYS A 568 -6.32 -30.32 42.91
CA LYS A 568 -6.37 -29.80 44.29
C LYS A 568 -6.72 -28.31 44.29
N ILE A 569 -7.87 -27.96 43.71
CA ILE A 569 -8.41 -26.59 43.76
C ILE A 569 -9.33 -26.48 44.98
N ASN A 570 -9.13 -25.47 45.82
CA ASN A 570 -10.02 -25.21 46.95
C ASN A 570 -11.43 -24.86 46.42
N LYS A 571 -12.49 -25.39 47.05
CA LYS A 571 -13.89 -25.14 46.65
C LYS A 571 -14.23 -23.67 46.44
N ASN A 572 -13.67 -22.77 47.26
CA ASN A 572 -13.89 -21.32 47.14
C ASN A 572 -13.20 -20.66 45.92
N LYS A 573 -12.44 -21.42 45.13
CA LYS A 573 -11.73 -20.98 43.92
C LYS A 573 -12.16 -21.71 42.66
N GLU A 574 -13.06 -22.70 42.72
CA GLU A 574 -13.53 -23.43 41.53
C GLU A 574 -14.10 -22.49 40.46
N TRP A 575 -14.70 -21.38 40.87
CA TRP A 575 -15.25 -20.38 39.96
C TRP A 575 -14.20 -19.76 39.01
N THR A 576 -12.89 -19.83 39.32
CA THR A 576 -11.83 -19.25 38.48
C THR A 576 -11.56 -20.06 37.22
N ILE A 577 -11.91 -21.35 37.21
CA ILE A 577 -11.55 -22.30 36.15
C ILE A 577 -12.09 -21.86 34.78
N LYS A 578 -13.33 -21.36 34.72
CA LYS A 578 -13.98 -20.91 33.48
C LYS A 578 -13.34 -19.65 32.84
N TYR A 579 -12.36 -19.05 33.51
CA TYR A 579 -11.62 -17.87 33.06
C TYR A 579 -10.19 -18.19 32.63
N VAL A 580 -9.75 -19.46 32.72
CA VAL A 580 -8.45 -19.91 32.22
C VAL A 580 -8.49 -19.94 30.69
N ASP A 581 -7.57 -19.23 30.05
CA ASP A 581 -7.38 -19.12 28.60
C ASP A 581 -8.66 -18.82 27.81
N ASN A 582 -9.63 -18.19 28.47
CA ASN A 582 -10.93 -17.86 27.88
C ASN A 582 -10.85 -16.51 27.13
N PHE A 583 -10.11 -16.53 26.02
CA PHE A 583 -9.90 -15.37 25.15
C PHE A 583 -11.19 -14.88 24.48
N GLU A 584 -12.24 -15.70 24.41
CA GLU A 584 -13.56 -15.32 23.85
C GLU A 584 -14.24 -14.21 24.67
N LEU A 585 -13.92 -14.11 25.96
CA LEU A 585 -14.40 -13.02 26.82
C LEU A 585 -13.94 -11.64 26.35
N LEU A 586 -12.91 -11.55 25.51
CA LEU A 586 -12.38 -10.29 24.98
C LEU A 586 -13.08 -9.83 23.70
N LEU A 587 -13.89 -10.69 23.09
CA LEU A 587 -14.63 -10.42 21.85
C LEU A 587 -16.03 -9.86 22.12
N ASN A 588 -16.62 -10.25 23.23
CA ASN A 588 -17.87 -9.70 23.79
C ASN A 588 -17.52 -8.50 24.66
#